data_AF-A0A081NMG0-F1
#
_entry.id   AF-A0A081NMG0-F1
#
_cell.length_a   1.000
_cell.length_b   1.000
_cell.length_c   1.000
_cell.angle_alpha   90.00
_cell.angle_beta   90.00
_cell.angle_gamma   90.00
#
_symmetry.space_group_name_H-M   'P 1'
#
loop_
_entity.id
_entity.type
_entity.pdbx_description
1 polymer ?
#
loop_
_entity_poly.entity_id
_entity_poly.type
_entity_poly.pdbx_seq_one_letter_code
_entity_poly.pdbx_strand_id
1 'polypeptide(L)'
;MRSATALYQLKNMTESFLGSNVLRLAGKSTSGVYDFKFGKYSPVLLSVPHGTQRPNEYFSFDPNGYTLTETMNVRVHNVRMVPKSEKGFSVETLESYSLGGNGADIMVTGMLSDCAFCIKGQDTSPVVAHVQPRPSEQLGAVDMHRALIRNGRFKYHDGSIDRSLGRVQNGHNHMRYQNYCYVVGVKNGGRWRIYAQHVMGSAGPVLGVTRLL
;
A
#
# COMPACT_ATOMS: atom_id res chain seq x y z
N MET A 1 19.05 -12.36 5.02
CA MET A 1 17.82 -13.18 5.21
C MET A 1 17.31 -13.73 3.88
N ARG A 2 17.07 -15.05 3.74
CA ARG A 2 16.51 -15.63 2.50
C ARG A 2 15.07 -15.17 2.24
N SER A 3 14.64 -15.10 0.99
CA SER A 3 13.28 -14.62 0.64
C SER A 3 12.15 -15.47 1.23
N ALA A 4 12.29 -16.79 1.33
CA ALA A 4 11.29 -17.63 2.01
C ALA A 4 11.12 -17.25 3.49
N THR A 5 12.22 -17.01 4.19
CA THR A 5 12.23 -16.55 5.58
C THR A 5 11.62 -15.16 5.71
N ALA A 6 11.96 -14.25 4.80
CA ALA A 6 11.41 -12.91 4.77
C ALA A 6 9.89 -12.91 4.52
N LEU A 7 9.40 -13.73 3.60
CA LEU A 7 7.96 -13.86 3.36
C LEU A 7 7.24 -14.44 4.57
N TYR A 8 7.84 -15.44 5.23
CA TYR A 8 7.31 -15.99 6.47
C TYR A 8 7.23 -14.93 7.58
N GLN A 9 8.28 -14.13 7.76
CA GLN A 9 8.28 -13.04 8.74
C GLN A 9 7.29 -11.94 8.37
N LEU A 10 7.16 -11.57 7.10
CA LEU A 10 6.15 -10.62 6.65
C LEU A 10 4.73 -11.12 7.00
N LYS A 11 4.46 -12.43 6.86
CA LYS A 11 3.15 -13.03 7.14
C LYS A 11 2.82 -13.20 8.62
N ASN A 12 3.82 -13.45 9.47
CA ASN A 12 3.62 -13.84 10.87
C ASN A 12 4.09 -12.79 11.89
N MET A 13 5.00 -11.90 11.48
CA MET A 13 5.63 -10.87 12.30
C MET A 13 5.64 -9.52 11.55
N THR A 14 4.52 -9.19 10.91
CA THR A 14 4.43 -8.13 9.89
C THR A 14 4.97 -6.79 10.35
N GLU A 15 4.59 -6.30 11.53
CA GLU A 15 5.04 -4.99 12.04
C GLU A 15 6.54 -4.96 12.30
N SER A 16 7.10 -6.02 12.92
CA SER A 16 8.53 -6.12 13.16
C SER A 16 9.33 -6.21 11.85
N PHE A 17 8.82 -7.00 10.89
CA PHE A 17 9.43 -7.11 9.56
C PHE A 17 9.43 -5.77 8.83
N LEU A 18 8.28 -5.08 8.78
CA LEU A 18 8.13 -3.78 8.11
C LEU A 18 8.85 -2.65 8.87
N GLY A 19 9.05 -2.78 10.19
CA GLY A 19 9.79 -1.80 10.98
C GLY A 19 11.31 -1.85 10.75
N SER A 20 11.81 -2.99 10.29
CA SER A 20 13.26 -3.25 10.16
C SER A 20 13.74 -3.41 8.71
N ASN A 21 12.84 -3.69 7.77
CA ASN A 21 13.16 -3.89 6.35
C ASN A 21 12.29 -2.98 5.48
N VAL A 22 12.77 -2.54 4.32
CA VAL A 22 11.94 -1.81 3.35
C VAL A 22 11.27 -2.80 2.41
N LEU A 23 9.96 -2.63 2.19
CA LEU A 23 9.18 -3.39 1.23
C LEU A 23 8.79 -2.48 0.06
N ARG A 24 9.46 -2.64 -1.08
CA ARG A 24 9.11 -1.95 -2.32
C ARG A 24 7.97 -2.68 -3.04
N LEU A 25 7.00 -1.92 -3.54
CA LEU A 25 5.86 -2.49 -4.25
C LEU A 25 5.78 -1.91 -5.67
N ALA A 26 5.85 -2.78 -6.68
CA ALA A 26 5.60 -2.45 -8.06
C ALA A 26 4.23 -3.01 -8.48
N GLY A 27 3.18 -2.20 -8.35
CA GLY A 27 1.82 -2.62 -8.71
C GLY A 27 1.60 -2.77 -10.22
N LYS A 28 0.57 -3.52 -10.60
CA LYS A 28 0.04 -3.57 -11.98
C LYS A 28 -0.96 -2.43 -12.22
N SER A 29 -1.20 -2.12 -13.50
CA SER A 29 -2.18 -1.10 -13.92
C SER A 29 -3.64 -1.51 -13.68
N THR A 30 -3.91 -2.79 -13.42
CA THR A 30 -5.26 -3.35 -13.20
C THR A 30 -5.35 -4.03 -11.85
N SER A 31 -6.51 -3.94 -11.19
CA SER A 31 -6.76 -4.65 -9.94
C SER A 31 -7.06 -6.12 -10.20
N GLY A 32 -6.62 -7.02 -9.32
CA GLY A 32 -6.84 -8.46 -9.48
C GLY A 32 -5.84 -9.31 -8.72
N VAL A 33 -6.00 -10.63 -8.81
CA VAL A 33 -5.03 -11.59 -8.27
C VAL A 33 -4.04 -11.96 -9.37
N TYR A 34 -2.75 -11.79 -9.11
CA TYR A 34 -1.68 -12.10 -10.04
C TYR A 34 -0.55 -12.85 -9.36
N ASP A 35 0.25 -13.56 -10.16
CA ASP A 35 1.56 -14.03 -9.71
C ASP A 35 2.57 -12.88 -9.74
N PHE A 36 3.28 -12.74 -8.63
CA PHE A 36 4.40 -11.82 -8.44
C PHE A 36 5.64 -12.61 -8.03
N LYS A 37 6.81 -12.03 -8.29
CA LYS A 37 8.06 -12.44 -7.68
C LYS A 37 8.22 -11.66 -6.38
N PHE A 38 8.42 -12.38 -5.27
CA PHE A 38 8.90 -11.82 -4.02
C PHE A 38 10.37 -12.18 -3.85
N GLY A 39 11.22 -11.20 -3.58
CA GLY A 39 12.66 -11.42 -3.53
C GLY A 39 13.40 -10.29 -2.87
N LYS A 40 14.70 -10.51 -2.63
CA LYS A 40 15.59 -9.42 -2.24
C LYS A 40 15.76 -8.46 -3.40
N TYR A 41 15.68 -7.18 -3.12
CA TYR A 41 15.98 -6.13 -4.07
C TYR A 41 17.36 -5.58 -3.73
N SER A 42 18.30 -5.60 -4.69
CA SER A 42 19.63 -5.04 -4.45
C SER A 42 19.62 -3.54 -4.78
N PRO A 43 19.80 -2.64 -3.80
CA PRO A 43 19.80 -1.21 -4.03
C PRO A 43 21.19 -0.74 -4.51
N VAL A 44 21.79 -1.40 -5.52
CA VAL A 44 23.12 -1.04 -6.07
C VAL A 44 23.18 0.43 -6.54
N LEU A 45 22.03 1.10 -6.66
CA LEU A 45 21.91 2.43 -7.24
C LEU A 45 21.51 3.54 -6.26
N LEU A 46 21.49 3.31 -4.95
CA LEU A 46 20.89 4.26 -4.02
C LEU A 46 21.94 4.77 -3.03
N SER A 47 22.48 5.95 -3.33
CA SER A 47 23.37 6.73 -2.47
C SER A 47 22.60 7.21 -1.24
N VAL A 48 22.54 6.40 -0.20
CA VAL A 48 22.02 6.80 1.10
C VAL A 48 23.09 7.67 1.80
N PRO A 49 22.79 8.94 2.16
CA PRO A 49 23.74 9.82 2.83
C PRO A 49 24.37 9.17 4.07
N HIS A 50 25.65 9.42 4.32
CA HIS A 50 26.31 8.92 5.53
C HIS A 50 25.58 9.38 6.79
N GLY A 51 25.41 8.48 7.77
CA GLY A 51 24.79 8.77 9.06
C GLY A 51 23.27 8.60 9.13
N THR A 52 22.58 8.24 8.03
CA THR A 52 21.16 7.84 8.13
C THR A 52 21.03 6.37 8.53
N GLN A 53 20.08 6.09 9.43
CA GLN A 53 19.69 4.72 9.77
C GLN A 53 19.30 4.01 8.47
N ARG A 54 19.87 2.84 8.21
CA ARG A 54 19.54 2.03 7.03
C ARG A 54 18.57 0.93 7.44
N PRO A 55 17.61 0.56 6.58
CA PRO A 55 16.89 -0.68 6.78
C PRO A 55 17.87 -1.86 6.72
N ASN A 56 17.53 -2.96 7.40
CA ASN A 56 18.37 -4.15 7.43
C ASN A 56 18.53 -4.74 6.02
N GLU A 57 17.41 -4.92 5.33
CA GLU A 57 17.34 -5.46 3.98
C GLU A 57 16.23 -4.75 3.18
N TYR A 58 16.29 -4.89 1.86
CA TYR A 58 15.27 -4.41 0.94
C TYR A 58 14.61 -5.63 0.25
N PHE A 59 13.29 -5.69 0.32
CA PHE A 59 12.49 -6.70 -0.36
C PHE A 59 11.53 -6.03 -1.32
N SER A 60 11.07 -6.79 -2.33
CA SER A 60 10.08 -6.27 -3.26
C SER A 60 9.09 -7.33 -3.69
N PHE A 61 7.86 -6.90 -3.95
CA PHE A 61 6.93 -7.59 -4.84
C PHE A 61 7.03 -6.95 -6.22
N ASP A 62 7.45 -7.73 -7.21
CA ASP A 62 7.60 -7.29 -8.61
C ASP A 62 6.87 -8.29 -9.53
N PRO A 63 5.97 -7.85 -10.42
CA PRO A 63 5.25 -8.76 -11.31
C PRO A 63 6.17 -9.50 -12.29
N ASN A 64 7.35 -8.96 -12.60
CA ASN A 64 8.30 -9.50 -13.55
C ASN A 64 9.59 -10.03 -12.88
N GLY A 65 9.97 -9.46 -11.73
CA GLY A 65 11.11 -9.90 -10.93
C GLY A 65 12.48 -9.57 -11.50
N TYR A 66 12.57 -8.69 -12.50
CA TYR A 66 13.82 -8.39 -13.23
C TYR A 66 14.95 -7.85 -12.35
N THR A 67 14.62 -7.27 -11.20
CA THR A 67 15.59 -6.62 -10.30
C THR A 67 15.79 -7.37 -8.99
N LEU A 68 15.32 -8.62 -8.91
CA LEU A 68 15.28 -9.38 -7.66
C LEU A 68 16.22 -10.58 -7.68
N THR A 69 16.81 -10.86 -6.53
CA THR A 69 17.55 -12.10 -6.26
C THR A 69 16.77 -12.98 -5.28
N GLU A 70 17.09 -14.27 -5.27
CA GLU A 70 16.48 -15.26 -4.37
C GLU A 70 14.94 -15.34 -4.48
N THR A 71 14.40 -15.11 -5.68
CA THR A 71 12.95 -14.93 -5.84
C THR A 71 12.12 -16.18 -5.56
N MET A 72 10.88 -15.94 -5.15
CA MET A 72 9.82 -16.94 -5.10
C MET A 72 8.54 -16.41 -5.74
N ASN A 73 7.72 -17.30 -6.30
CA ASN A 73 6.40 -16.96 -6.81
C ASN A 73 5.42 -16.80 -5.63
N VAL A 74 4.65 -15.72 -5.65
CA VAL A 74 3.61 -15.44 -4.66
C VAL A 74 2.39 -14.90 -5.38
N ARG A 75 1.21 -15.47 -5.10
CA ARG A 75 -0.06 -14.89 -5.53
C ARG A 75 -0.38 -13.67 -4.67
N VAL A 76 -0.72 -12.56 -5.32
CA VAL A 76 -0.94 -11.27 -4.68
C VAL A 76 -2.20 -10.61 -5.23
N HIS A 77 -3.01 -10.04 -4.35
CA HIS A 77 -4.02 -9.05 -4.71
C HIS A 77 -3.33 -7.72 -5.04
N ASN A 78 -3.31 -7.34 -6.33
CA ASN A 78 -2.90 -6.02 -6.74
C ASN A 78 -4.09 -5.07 -6.67
N VAL A 79 -3.92 -3.93 -5.98
CA VAL A 79 -4.88 -2.83 -6.01
C VAL A 79 -4.29 -1.73 -6.89
N ARG A 80 -4.90 -1.52 -8.06
CA ARG A 80 -4.46 -0.47 -8.98
C ARG A 80 -4.68 0.91 -8.37
N MET A 81 -3.89 1.87 -8.81
CA MET A 81 -4.18 3.28 -8.60
C MET A 81 -5.31 3.70 -9.55
N VAL A 82 -6.31 4.41 -9.03
CA VAL A 82 -7.27 5.19 -9.83
C VAL A 82 -6.54 6.45 -10.30
N PRO A 83 -6.14 6.54 -11.57
CA PRO A 83 -5.30 7.63 -12.05
C PRO A 83 -6.11 8.93 -12.20
N LYS A 84 -5.44 10.07 -12.11
CA LYS A 84 -6.05 11.40 -12.31
C LYS A 84 -6.70 11.60 -13.69
N SER A 85 -6.31 10.81 -14.68
CA SER A 85 -6.86 10.85 -16.04
C SER A 85 -8.15 10.05 -16.20
N GLU A 86 -8.57 9.28 -15.19
CA GLU A 86 -9.79 8.49 -15.25
C GLU A 86 -11.01 9.42 -15.25
N LYS A 87 -11.87 9.26 -16.26
CA LYS A 87 -13.09 10.06 -16.46
C LYS A 87 -14.18 9.60 -15.49
N GLY A 88 -15.07 10.52 -15.11
CA GLY A 88 -16.22 10.21 -14.25
C GLY A 88 -15.84 9.94 -12.79
N PHE A 89 -14.65 10.36 -12.37
CA PHE A 89 -14.25 10.29 -10.98
C PHE A 89 -15.14 11.18 -10.10
N SER A 90 -15.56 10.63 -8.98
CA SER A 90 -16.16 11.37 -7.89
C SER A 90 -15.76 10.70 -6.58
N VAL A 91 -15.44 11.52 -5.57
CA VAL A 91 -15.14 11.04 -4.23
C VAL A 91 -16.33 10.30 -3.59
N GLU A 92 -17.55 10.51 -4.09
CA GLU A 92 -18.78 9.88 -3.62
C GLU A 92 -19.11 8.56 -4.36
N THR A 93 -18.33 8.18 -5.39
CA THR A 93 -18.56 6.95 -6.17
C THR A 93 -17.25 6.33 -6.64
N LEU A 94 -16.28 6.20 -5.74
CA LEU A 94 -14.94 5.70 -6.05
C LEU A 94 -14.98 4.25 -6.53
N GLU A 95 -14.23 3.94 -7.59
CA GLU A 95 -13.91 2.56 -7.90
C GLU A 95 -13.11 1.93 -6.75
N SER A 96 -13.43 0.69 -6.44
CA SER A 96 -12.84 -0.03 -5.32
C SER A 96 -12.55 -1.48 -5.71
N TYR A 97 -11.77 -2.15 -4.86
CA TYR A 97 -11.42 -3.54 -5.00
C TYR A 97 -11.74 -4.29 -3.72
N SER A 98 -12.52 -5.36 -3.81
CA SER A 98 -12.84 -6.22 -2.68
C SER A 98 -11.73 -7.24 -2.45
N LEU A 99 -11.24 -7.31 -1.22
CA LEU A 99 -10.30 -8.34 -0.75
C LEU A 99 -11.03 -9.57 -0.19
N GLY A 100 -12.33 -9.69 -0.45
CA GLY A 100 -13.12 -10.87 -0.11
C GLY A 100 -12.73 -12.11 -0.94
N GLY A 101 -13.10 -13.29 -0.42
CA GLY A 101 -12.97 -14.57 -1.12
C GLY A 101 -11.69 -15.36 -0.85
N ASN A 102 -11.59 -16.50 -1.54
CA ASN A 102 -10.41 -17.39 -1.55
C ASN A 102 -9.43 -16.93 -2.64
N GLY A 103 -8.13 -16.99 -2.37
CA GLY A 103 -7.14 -16.55 -3.36
C GLY A 103 -5.77 -16.30 -2.76
N ALA A 104 -5.35 -15.04 -2.75
CA ALA A 104 -4.05 -14.61 -2.28
C ALA A 104 -4.12 -14.09 -0.83
N ASP A 105 -3.06 -14.35 -0.05
CA ASP A 105 -2.96 -13.88 1.35
C ASP A 105 -2.14 -12.58 1.47
N ILE A 106 -1.75 -12.00 0.35
CA ILE A 106 -1.00 -10.74 0.30
C ILE A 106 -1.77 -9.78 -0.60
N MET A 107 -1.83 -8.52 -0.17
CA MET A 107 -2.29 -7.41 -0.98
C MET A 107 -1.16 -6.39 -1.11
N VAL A 108 -0.97 -5.85 -2.31
CA VAL A 108 0.00 -4.78 -2.57
C VAL A 108 -0.65 -3.68 -3.39
N THR A 109 -0.12 -2.47 -3.22
CA THR A 109 -0.39 -1.31 -4.06
C THR A 109 0.86 -0.93 -4.85
N GLY A 110 0.85 0.23 -5.51
CA GLY A 110 2.08 0.96 -5.81
C GLY A 110 2.55 1.79 -4.60
N MET A 111 3.68 2.48 -4.73
CA MET A 111 4.09 3.50 -3.76
C MET A 111 3.08 4.65 -3.75
N LEU A 112 2.68 5.09 -2.56
CA LEU A 112 1.91 6.30 -2.38
C LEU A 112 2.87 7.48 -2.33
N SER A 113 2.82 8.32 -3.36
CA SER A 113 3.42 9.64 -3.42
C SER A 113 2.30 10.63 -3.70
N ASP A 114 1.82 11.31 -2.65
CA ASP A 114 0.66 12.21 -2.68
C ASP A 114 -0.70 11.54 -2.92
N CYS A 115 -0.73 10.23 -3.19
CA CYS A 115 -1.93 9.42 -3.29
C CYS A 115 -2.59 9.19 -1.93
N ALA A 116 -3.87 8.82 -1.96
CA ALA A 116 -4.62 8.34 -0.80
C ALA A 116 -4.94 6.85 -0.94
N PHE A 117 -5.08 6.16 0.20
CA PHE A 117 -5.59 4.80 0.28
C PHE A 117 -6.79 4.75 1.21
N CYS A 118 -7.87 4.13 0.76
CA CYS A 118 -9.15 4.10 1.46
C CYS A 118 -9.52 2.66 1.80
N ILE A 119 -10.17 2.47 2.95
CA ILE A 119 -10.63 1.16 3.44
C ILE A 119 -12.07 1.29 3.94
N LYS A 120 -12.89 0.30 3.60
CA LYS A 120 -14.23 0.09 4.14
C LYS A 120 -14.41 -1.37 4.50
N GLY A 121 -15.19 -1.64 5.55
CA GLY A 121 -15.52 -2.98 6.02
C GLY A 121 -14.59 -3.48 7.12
N GLN A 122 -14.80 -4.75 7.47
CA GLN A 122 -14.10 -5.44 8.55
C GLN A 122 -12.93 -6.28 8.01
N ASP A 123 -12.13 -6.82 8.92
CA ASP A 123 -10.94 -7.63 8.62
C ASP A 123 -11.23 -8.86 7.73
N THR A 124 -12.42 -9.44 7.72
CA THR A 124 -12.72 -10.64 6.91
C THR A 124 -12.88 -10.37 5.41
N SER A 125 -13.34 -9.19 5.02
CA SER A 125 -13.61 -8.85 3.61
C SER A 125 -13.59 -7.33 3.39
N PRO A 126 -12.44 -6.66 3.60
CA PRO A 126 -12.35 -5.23 3.38
C PRO A 126 -12.42 -4.90 1.90
N VAL A 127 -12.98 -3.73 1.61
CA VAL A 127 -13.00 -3.09 0.31
C VAL A 127 -12.02 -1.93 0.35
N VAL A 128 -11.17 -1.81 -0.66
CA VAL A 128 -10.06 -0.85 -0.66
C VAL A 128 -9.95 -0.09 -1.98
N ALA A 129 -9.34 1.09 -1.93
CA ALA A 129 -9.00 1.85 -3.13
C ALA A 129 -7.69 2.61 -2.94
N HIS A 130 -6.92 2.75 -4.03
CA HIS A 130 -5.74 3.61 -4.10
C HIS A 130 -6.04 4.73 -5.10
N VAL A 131 -6.03 5.99 -4.67
CA VAL A 131 -6.53 7.14 -5.45
C VAL A 131 -5.43 8.18 -5.63
N GLN A 132 -5.23 8.62 -6.87
CA GLN A 132 -4.29 9.68 -7.19
C GLN A 132 -4.94 11.08 -7.06
N PRO A 133 -4.23 12.10 -6.54
CA PRO A 133 -4.73 13.47 -6.50
C PRO A 133 -4.96 14.04 -7.90
N ARG A 134 -5.89 15.00 -7.97
CA ARG A 134 -6.34 15.68 -9.18
C ARG A 134 -6.24 17.20 -9.01
N PRO A 135 -5.02 17.78 -9.08
CA PRO A 135 -4.84 19.23 -8.90
C PRO A 135 -5.63 20.08 -9.89
N SER A 136 -5.86 19.59 -11.12
CA SER A 136 -6.69 20.25 -12.14
C SER A 136 -8.16 20.39 -11.75
N GLU A 137 -8.62 19.56 -10.82
CA GLU A 137 -9.99 19.58 -10.27
C GLU A 137 -9.99 20.20 -8.86
N GLN A 138 -8.95 20.94 -8.49
CA GLN A 138 -8.74 21.52 -7.14
C GLN A 138 -8.66 20.47 -6.02
N LEU A 139 -8.41 19.20 -6.37
CA LEU A 139 -8.23 18.09 -5.44
C LEU A 139 -6.75 17.73 -5.36
N GLY A 140 -5.94 18.66 -4.85
CA GLY A 140 -4.55 18.37 -4.48
C GLY A 140 -4.45 17.27 -3.41
N ALA A 141 -3.24 16.79 -3.10
CA ALA A 141 -3.04 15.66 -2.17
C ALA A 141 -3.81 15.80 -0.84
N VAL A 142 -3.71 16.98 -0.23
CA VAL A 142 -4.34 17.29 1.05
C VAL A 142 -5.85 17.44 0.91
N ASP A 143 -6.33 18.17 -0.11
CA ASP A 143 -7.76 18.42 -0.29
C ASP A 143 -8.51 17.19 -0.77
N MET A 144 -7.89 16.35 -1.61
CA MET A 144 -8.41 15.03 -1.95
C MET A 144 -8.57 14.18 -0.70
N HIS A 145 -7.55 14.09 0.16
CA HIS A 145 -7.68 13.28 1.36
C HIS A 145 -8.76 13.83 2.30
N ARG A 146 -8.87 15.15 2.47
CA ARG A 146 -9.98 15.78 3.22
C ARG A 146 -11.35 15.48 2.61
N ALA A 147 -11.47 15.50 1.28
CA ALA A 147 -12.71 15.18 0.58
C ALA A 147 -13.11 13.71 0.76
N LEU A 148 -12.13 12.80 0.71
CA LEU A 148 -12.33 11.37 0.99
C LEU A 148 -12.78 11.12 2.43
N ILE A 149 -12.24 11.86 3.40
CA ILE A 149 -12.65 11.77 4.81
C ILE A 149 -14.13 12.17 4.98
N ARG A 150 -14.54 13.25 4.31
CA ARG A 150 -15.89 13.84 4.51
C ARG A 150 -16.96 13.12 3.69
N ASN A 151 -16.67 12.84 2.43
CA ASN A 151 -17.65 12.45 1.42
C ASN A 151 -17.31 11.12 0.74
N GLY A 152 -16.18 10.50 1.12
CA GLY A 152 -15.67 9.28 0.49
C GLY A 152 -16.66 8.13 0.54
N ARG A 153 -17.00 7.57 -0.62
CA ARG A 153 -17.86 6.39 -0.76
C ARG A 153 -17.37 5.52 -1.91
N PHE A 154 -17.57 4.21 -1.79
CA PHE A 154 -17.24 3.26 -2.85
C PHE A 154 -18.46 2.98 -3.72
N LYS A 155 -18.23 2.89 -5.03
CA LYS A 155 -19.25 2.49 -6.00
C LYS A 155 -19.73 1.08 -5.65
N TYR A 156 -21.06 0.88 -5.63
CA TYR A 156 -21.72 -0.39 -5.30
C TYR A 156 -21.53 -0.90 -3.87
N HIS A 157 -21.07 -0.07 -2.93
CA HIS A 157 -20.98 -0.41 -1.52
C HIS A 157 -21.60 0.71 -0.67
N ASP A 158 -22.59 0.35 0.15
CA ASP A 158 -23.37 1.34 0.90
C ASP A 158 -22.58 2.00 2.04
N GLY A 159 -22.75 3.31 2.20
CA GLY A 159 -22.18 4.10 3.29
C GLY A 159 -20.79 4.68 3.01
N SER A 160 -20.23 5.37 4.01
CA SER A 160 -18.93 6.06 3.90
C SER A 160 -17.74 5.09 3.95
N ILE A 161 -16.58 5.59 3.51
CA ILE A 161 -15.27 4.98 3.79
C ILE A 161 -15.04 5.02 5.31
N ASP A 162 -14.50 3.95 5.89
CA ASP A 162 -14.27 3.85 7.33
C ASP A 162 -12.93 4.44 7.74
N ARG A 163 -11.90 4.27 6.90
CA ARG A 163 -10.53 4.71 7.15
C ARG A 163 -9.88 5.21 5.87
N SER A 164 -9.02 6.20 6.01
CA SER A 164 -8.20 6.68 4.90
C SER A 164 -6.78 7.01 5.37
N LEU A 165 -5.83 6.80 4.46
CA LEU A 165 -4.43 7.19 4.58
C LEU A 165 -4.12 8.16 3.44
N GLY A 166 -3.52 9.30 3.74
CA GLY A 166 -3.14 10.30 2.73
C GLY A 166 -2.26 11.40 3.30
N ARG A 167 -1.96 12.44 2.52
CA ARG A 167 -1.26 13.63 3.03
C ARG A 167 -2.22 14.49 3.85
N VAL A 168 -1.99 14.72 5.15
CA VAL A 168 -2.68 15.76 5.95
C VAL A 168 -1.84 16.19 7.14
N GLN A 169 -2.17 17.36 7.70
CA GLN A 169 -1.64 17.83 8.96
C GLN A 169 -2.41 17.38 10.21
N ASN A 170 -3.73 17.09 10.23
CA ASN A 170 -4.45 16.65 11.46
C ASN A 170 -5.80 15.95 11.15
N GLY A 171 -6.18 14.92 11.91
CA GLY A 171 -7.50 14.28 11.87
C GLY A 171 -7.62 13.03 12.77
N HIS A 172 -8.76 12.81 13.41
CA HIS A 172 -9.06 11.58 14.19
C HIS A 172 -9.48 10.45 13.24
N ASN A 173 -9.09 9.20 13.52
CA ASN A 173 -9.39 7.98 12.72
C ASN A 173 -8.87 7.93 11.27
N HIS A 174 -8.22 8.99 10.80
CA HIS A 174 -7.61 9.07 9.47
C HIS A 174 -6.10 9.22 9.61
N MET A 175 -5.37 8.40 8.87
CA MET A 175 -3.93 8.23 9.02
C MET A 175 -3.19 9.10 8.02
N ARG A 176 -1.96 9.48 8.36
CA ARG A 176 -1.15 10.39 7.53
C ARG A 176 0.23 9.84 7.29
N TYR A 177 0.80 10.21 6.14
CA TYR A 177 2.23 10.04 5.87
C TYR A 177 2.82 11.36 5.35
N GLN A 178 4.12 11.56 5.60
CA GLN A 178 4.79 12.83 5.28
C GLN A 178 5.51 12.83 3.93
N ASN A 179 6.07 11.70 3.50
CA ASN A 179 6.89 11.63 2.29
C ASN A 179 6.35 10.55 1.36
N TYR A 180 6.65 9.30 1.65
CA TYR A 180 6.18 8.17 0.86
C TYR A 180 5.64 7.10 1.79
N CYS A 181 4.73 6.30 1.26
CA CYS A 181 4.20 5.16 1.98
C CYS A 181 4.01 3.97 1.04
N TYR A 182 4.33 2.78 1.53
CA TYR A 182 3.86 1.54 0.92
C TYR A 182 2.67 1.02 1.71
N VAL A 183 1.66 0.48 1.03
CA VAL A 183 0.53 -0.18 1.68
C VAL A 183 0.56 -1.66 1.32
N VAL A 184 0.58 -2.49 2.35
CA VAL A 184 0.59 -3.95 2.21
C VAL A 184 -0.50 -4.56 3.10
N GLY A 185 -1.28 -5.46 2.53
CA GLY A 185 -2.21 -6.29 3.28
C GLY A 185 -1.66 -7.70 3.46
N VAL A 186 -1.89 -8.29 4.63
CA VAL A 186 -1.55 -9.68 4.95
C VAL A 186 -2.80 -10.35 5.52
N LYS A 187 -3.21 -11.47 4.93
CA LYS A 187 -4.30 -12.31 5.43
C LYS A 187 -3.73 -13.42 6.32
N ASN A 188 -4.21 -13.52 7.55
CA ASN A 188 -3.84 -14.58 8.49
C ASN A 188 -5.09 -15.05 9.25
N GLY A 189 -5.34 -16.36 9.28
CA GLY A 189 -6.54 -16.93 9.89
C GLY A 189 -7.84 -16.39 9.27
N GLY A 190 -7.84 -16.15 7.96
CA GLY A 190 -9.00 -15.59 7.24
C GLY A 190 -9.22 -14.09 7.40
N ARG A 191 -8.42 -13.41 8.22
CA ARG A 191 -8.55 -11.98 8.53
C ARG A 191 -7.42 -11.17 7.91
N TRP A 192 -7.77 -10.09 7.24
CA TRP A 192 -6.86 -9.11 6.69
C TRP A 192 -6.35 -8.15 7.76
N ARG A 193 -5.04 -7.94 7.74
CA ARG A 193 -4.38 -6.84 8.43
C ARG A 193 -3.69 -5.99 7.38
N ILE A 194 -3.96 -4.70 7.37
CA ILE A 194 -3.41 -3.78 6.36
C ILE A 194 -2.48 -2.81 7.06
N TYR A 195 -1.27 -2.65 6.54
CA TYR A 195 -0.23 -1.82 7.12
C TYR A 195 0.25 -0.78 6.12
N ALA A 196 0.56 0.39 6.66
CA ALA A 196 1.29 1.45 6.01
C ALA A 196 2.74 1.43 6.50
N GLN A 197 3.69 1.26 5.60
CA GLN A 197 5.11 1.46 5.87
C GLN A 197 5.52 2.85 5.39
N HIS A 198 5.84 3.74 6.35
CA HIS A 198 6.28 5.10 6.07
C HIS A 198 7.76 5.08 5.76
N VAL A 199 8.16 5.69 4.64
CA VAL A 199 9.56 5.73 4.21
C VAL A 199 9.95 7.14 3.80
N MET A 200 11.22 7.50 4.02
CA MET A 200 11.76 8.82 3.63
C MET A 200 11.83 8.98 2.11
N GLY A 201 12.01 7.87 1.38
CA GLY A 201 12.12 7.79 -0.07
C GLY A 201 11.93 6.34 -0.51
N SER A 202 11.89 6.08 -1.81
CA SER A 202 11.80 4.71 -2.37
C SER A 202 12.93 3.77 -1.92
N ALA A 203 14.01 4.35 -1.40
CA ALA A 203 15.20 3.70 -0.86
C ALA A 203 15.59 4.21 0.53
N GLY A 204 14.76 5.05 1.14
CA GLY A 204 15.08 5.70 2.40
C GLY A 204 14.87 4.80 3.61
N PRO A 205 15.27 5.25 4.81
CA PRO A 205 14.88 4.60 6.06
C PRO A 205 13.37 4.39 6.17
N VAL A 206 13.00 3.33 6.89
CA VAL A 206 11.66 3.18 7.46
C VAL A 206 11.53 4.21 8.58
N LEU A 207 10.51 5.07 8.47
CA LEU A 207 10.18 6.09 9.47
C LEU A 207 9.18 5.57 10.50
N GLY A 208 8.42 4.54 10.15
CA GLY A 208 7.46 3.90 11.03
C GLY A 208 6.53 2.97 10.29
N VAL A 209 5.73 2.23 11.05
CA VAL A 209 4.68 1.35 10.54
C VAL A 209 3.38 1.72 11.24
N THR A 210 2.29 1.80 10.48
CA THR A 210 0.96 2.04 11.03
C THR A 210 0.01 0.98 10.53
N ARG A 211 -0.69 0.30 11.45
CA ARG A 211 -1.74 -0.63 11.09
C ARG A 211 -3.02 0.13 10.74
N LEU A 212 -3.47 -0.01 9.50
CA LEU A 212 -4.67 0.60 8.94
C LEU A 212 -5.94 -0.22 9.23
N LEU A 213 -5.83 -1.56 9.27
CA LEU A 213 -6.89 -2.53 9.56
C LEU A 213 -6.28 -3.73 10.30
#